data_AF-A0A6P4ID16-F1
#
_entry.id   AF-A0A6P4ID16-F1
#
_cell.length_a   1.000
_cell.length_b   1.000
_cell.length_c   1.000
_cell.angle_alpha   90.00
_cell.angle_beta   90.00
_cell.angle_gamma   90.00
#
_symmetry.space_group_name_H-M   'P 1'
#
loop_
_entity.id
_entity.type
_entity.pdbx_description
1 polymer ?
#
loop_
_entity_poly.entity_id
_entity_poly.type
_entity_poly.pdbx_seq_one_letter_code
_entity_poly.pdbx_strand_id
1 'polypeptide(L)'
;MGQPINKLQYYLRDEVVSHNQKDDCWVIIHSNVFNLTPMLRDRLDNWNRNLDYLIAHAGKDLTHFFHENGEPRTEISPSTGRPRVLFPPILEVAVSEFSGTKGAMWSQDPFYHIGKVTRRPRLIRIVNALTAQTQYMTVCDEDSIYDIQQKYKQRYNHHAGSYEWRKFSNGGKACSVLNLNGTLDENGLTDDEDSNVELPPPSIWLYYTDDLTIA
;
A
#
# COMPACT_ATOMS: atom_id res chain seq x y z
N MET A 1 -10.75 0.47 20.88
CA MET A 1 -10.68 -0.84 20.19
C MET A 1 -10.49 -0.56 18.70
N GLY A 2 -9.24 -0.50 18.24
CA GLY A 2 -8.95 -0.37 16.81
C GLY A 2 -9.07 -1.74 16.17
N GLN A 3 -9.87 -1.87 15.11
CA GLN A 3 -9.85 -3.07 14.28
C GLN A 3 -8.40 -3.34 13.83
N PRO A 4 -7.93 -4.60 13.81
CA PRO A 4 -6.67 -4.90 13.17
C PRO A 4 -6.85 -4.55 11.70
N ILE A 5 -6.23 -3.45 11.26
CA ILE A 5 -6.04 -3.19 9.84
C ILE A 5 -5.33 -4.44 9.34
N ASN A 6 -5.99 -5.24 8.51
CA ASN A 6 -5.36 -6.35 7.82
C ASN A 6 -4.16 -5.73 7.11
N LYS A 7 -2.96 -5.94 7.66
CA LYS A 7 -1.78 -5.15 7.33
C LYS A 7 -1.28 -5.67 6.00
N LEU A 8 -1.83 -5.10 4.93
CA LEU A 8 -1.39 -5.38 3.57
C LEU A 8 0.13 -5.13 3.52
N GLN A 9 0.86 -6.10 2.98
CA GLN A 9 2.32 -6.01 2.95
C GLN A 9 2.81 -5.04 1.87
N TYR A 10 2.04 -4.94 0.77
CA TYR A 10 2.39 -4.15 -0.41
C TYR A 10 1.28 -3.20 -0.83
N TYR A 11 1.69 -2.00 -1.22
CA TYR A 11 0.81 -0.90 -1.62
C TYR A 11 1.19 -0.39 -3.01
N LEU A 12 0.20 0.11 -3.75
CA LEU A 12 0.45 0.87 -4.97
C LEU A 12 0.88 2.29 -4.62
N ARG A 13 1.68 2.92 -5.49
CA ARG A 13 2.01 4.35 -5.32
C ARG A 13 0.76 5.22 -5.31
N ASP A 14 -0.18 4.93 -6.18
CA ASP A 14 -1.45 5.66 -6.27
C ASP A 14 -2.30 5.53 -4.99
N GLU A 15 -2.23 4.38 -4.32
CA GLU A 15 -2.87 4.21 -3.00
C GLU A 15 -2.24 5.17 -2.00
N VAL A 16 -0.91 5.22 -1.92
CA VAL A 16 -0.20 6.13 -0.98
C VAL A 16 -0.51 7.60 -1.28
N VAL A 17 -0.62 7.99 -2.55
CA VAL A 17 -0.94 9.37 -2.95
C VAL A 17 -2.32 9.81 -2.45
N SER A 18 -3.27 8.88 -2.29
CA SER A 18 -4.61 9.20 -1.77
C SER A 18 -4.60 9.55 -0.28
N HIS A 19 -3.58 9.10 0.47
CA HIS A 19 -3.38 9.38 1.90
C HIS A 19 -2.53 10.66 2.09
N ASN A 20 -3.08 11.79 1.67
CA ASN A 20 -2.38 13.08 1.61
C ASN A 20 -2.97 14.18 2.52
N GLN A 21 -3.77 13.82 3.52
CA GLN A 21 -4.47 14.75 4.39
C GLN A 21 -3.92 14.74 5.82
N LYS A 22 -4.25 15.78 6.61
CA LYS A 22 -3.83 15.89 8.01
C LYS A 22 -4.30 14.72 8.89
N ASP A 23 -5.49 14.20 8.60
CA ASP A 23 -6.11 13.10 9.35
C ASP A 23 -5.83 11.74 8.68
N ASP A 24 -5.09 11.75 7.57
CA ASP A 24 -4.72 10.57 6.80
C ASP A 24 -3.45 10.82 5.95
N CYS A 25 -2.28 10.66 6.58
CA CYS A 25 -0.99 11.09 6.02
C CYS A 25 -0.02 9.91 5.91
N TRP A 26 0.24 9.46 4.69
CA TRP A 26 1.25 8.44 4.40
C TRP A 26 2.41 9.03 3.62
N VAL A 27 3.60 8.47 3.79
CA VAL A 27 4.82 8.87 3.07
C VAL A 27 5.63 7.64 2.67
N ILE A 28 6.45 7.79 1.62
CA ILE A 28 7.33 6.73 1.15
C ILE A 28 8.79 7.10 1.44
N ILE A 29 9.57 6.17 1.98
CA ILE A 29 11.03 6.29 2.12
C ILE A 29 11.67 4.95 1.74
N HIS A 30 12.54 4.95 0.71
CA HIS A 30 13.23 3.75 0.21
C HIS A 30 12.28 2.57 -0.04
N SER A 31 11.18 2.85 -0.73
CA SER A 31 10.08 1.91 -1.00
C SER A 31 9.31 1.40 0.23
N ASN A 32 9.59 1.89 1.44
CA ASN A 32 8.79 1.59 2.63
C ASN A 32 7.70 2.64 2.80
N VAL A 33 6.51 2.20 3.19
CA VAL A 33 5.34 3.06 3.42
C VAL A 33 5.17 3.27 4.91
N PHE A 34 5.08 4.53 5.31
CA PHE A 34 4.90 4.95 6.69
C PHE A 34 3.57 5.67 6.85
N ASN A 35 2.77 5.25 7.84
CA ASN A 35 1.54 5.92 8.23
C ASN A 35 1.81 6.85 9.41
N LEU A 36 1.81 8.16 9.15
CA LEU A 36 2.10 9.19 10.15
C LEU A 36 0.85 9.78 10.80
N THR A 37 -0.35 9.31 10.41
CA THR A 37 -1.62 9.75 10.98
C THR A 37 -1.65 9.71 12.51
N PRO A 38 -1.17 8.65 13.20
CA PRO A 38 -1.15 8.63 14.66
C PRO A 38 -0.27 9.75 15.26
N MET A 39 0.87 10.04 14.64
CA MET A 39 1.79 11.08 15.10
C MET A 39 1.19 12.47 14.92
N LEU A 40 0.52 12.73 13.80
CA LEU A 40 -0.15 14.02 13.55
C LEU A 40 -1.30 14.25 14.52
N ARG A 41 -2.09 13.20 14.80
CA ARG A 41 -3.22 13.27 15.73
C ARG A 41 -2.79 13.62 17.15
N ASP A 42 -1.68 13.05 17.60
CA ASP A 42 -1.11 13.31 18.92
C ASP A 42 -0.62 14.76 19.11
N ARG A 43 -0.36 15.46 18.00
CA ARG A 43 0.23 16.80 17.99
C ARG A 43 -0.75 17.90 17.58
N LEU A 44 -2.05 17.58 17.51
CA LEU A 44 -3.09 18.57 17.20
C LEU A 44 -3.07 19.76 18.19
N ASP A 45 -2.80 19.50 19.48
CA ASP A 45 -2.73 20.55 20.51
C ASP A 45 -1.42 21.35 20.48
N ASN A 46 -0.36 20.79 19.87
CA ASN A 46 1.00 21.36 19.83
C ASN A 46 1.49 21.52 18.38
N TRP A 47 0.66 22.17 17.55
CA TRP A 47 0.94 22.31 16.13
C TRP A 47 2.11 23.26 15.84
N ASN A 48 3.00 22.87 14.93
CA ASN A 48 4.16 23.67 14.54
C ASN A 48 4.37 23.69 13.01
N ARG A 49 5.24 24.60 12.54
CA ARG A 49 5.54 24.76 11.11
C ARG A 49 6.17 23.51 10.46
N ASN A 50 6.83 22.66 11.23
CA ASN A 50 7.38 21.41 10.69
C ASN A 50 6.25 20.42 10.35
N LEU A 51 5.16 20.39 11.11
CA LEU A 51 3.99 19.56 10.78
C LEU A 51 3.28 20.05 9.52
N ASP A 52 3.15 21.37 9.34
CA ASP A 52 2.65 21.93 8.06
C ASP A 52 3.51 21.49 6.88
N TYR A 53 4.84 21.52 7.06
CA TYR A 53 5.77 21.09 6.03
C TYR A 53 5.69 19.59 5.77
N LEU A 54 5.48 18.78 6.81
CA LEU A 54 5.26 17.34 6.68
C LEU A 54 4.00 17.04 5.86
N ILE A 55 2.90 17.73 6.12
CA ILE A 55 1.63 17.52 5.41
C ILE A 55 1.71 17.99 3.97
N ALA A 56 2.44 19.07 3.68
CA ALA A 56 2.72 19.48 2.30
C ALA A 56 3.45 18.39 1.49
N HIS A 57 4.05 17.42 2.19
CA HIS A 57 4.75 16.26 1.66
C HIS A 57 4.00 14.94 1.87
N ALA A 58 2.76 14.98 2.37
CA ALA A 58 1.91 13.80 2.49
C ALA A 58 1.56 13.23 1.10
N GLY A 59 1.51 11.90 1.00
CA GLY A 59 1.31 11.15 -0.23
C GLY A 59 2.51 11.15 -1.19
N LYS A 60 3.69 11.63 -0.76
CA LYS A 60 4.88 11.75 -1.61
C LYS A 60 6.01 10.80 -1.19
N ASP A 61 7.00 10.71 -2.09
CA ASP A 61 8.25 10.00 -1.88
C ASP A 61 9.33 10.94 -1.32
N LEU A 62 9.75 10.66 -0.09
CA LEU A 62 10.75 11.42 0.66
C LEU A 62 12.15 10.80 0.56
N THR A 63 12.34 9.74 -0.22
CA THR A 63 13.62 9.02 -0.38
C THR A 63 14.80 9.97 -0.64
N HIS A 64 14.59 11.03 -1.43
CA HIS A 64 15.62 12.01 -1.76
C HIS A 64 16.16 12.80 -0.54
N PHE A 65 15.43 12.86 0.57
CA PHE A 65 15.87 13.47 1.83
C PHE A 65 16.70 12.54 2.71
N PHE A 66 16.83 11.26 2.35
CA PHE A 66 17.54 10.25 3.13
C PHE A 66 18.75 9.71 2.36
N HIS A 67 19.74 9.26 3.11
CA HIS A 67 20.82 8.43 2.58
C HIS A 67 20.36 6.97 2.46
N GLU A 68 21.08 6.15 1.72
CA GLU A 68 20.74 4.72 1.54
C GLU A 68 20.77 3.93 2.86
N ASN A 69 21.52 4.40 3.86
CA ASN A 69 21.55 3.84 5.21
C ASN A 69 20.31 4.21 6.06
N GLY A 70 19.38 5.01 5.53
CA GLY A 70 18.18 5.47 6.24
C GLY A 70 18.38 6.71 7.12
N GLU A 71 19.59 7.28 7.17
CA GLU A 71 19.84 8.52 7.90
C GLU A 71 19.35 9.75 7.10
N PRO A 72 18.80 10.78 7.77
CA PRO A 72 18.41 12.00 7.09
C PRO A 72 19.64 12.74 6.56
N ARG A 73 19.56 13.21 5.32
CA ARG A 73 20.61 14.03 4.70
C ARG A 73 20.76 15.35 5.44
N THR A 74 22.00 15.79 5.60
CA THR A 74 22.32 17.05 6.28
C THR A 74 23.06 18.03 5.36
N GLU A 75 22.90 19.32 5.64
CA GLU A 75 23.58 20.44 4.97
C GLU A 75 24.15 21.38 6.04
N ILE A 76 25.29 22.01 5.76
CA ILE A 76 25.82 23.07 6.62
C ILE A 76 25.06 24.36 6.32
N SER A 77 24.35 24.88 7.32
CA SER A 77 23.62 26.14 7.20
C SER A 77 24.58 27.30 6.92
N PRO A 78 24.41 28.06 5.80
CA PRO A 78 25.33 29.17 5.47
C PRO A 78 25.25 30.32 6.48
N SER A 79 24.13 30.47 7.20
CA SER A 79 23.93 31.53 8.19
C SER A 79 24.49 31.19 9.58
N THR A 80 24.49 29.91 9.97
CA THR A 80 24.86 29.49 11.33
C THR A 80 26.13 28.64 11.38
N GLY A 81 26.63 28.17 10.24
CA GLY A 81 27.79 27.28 10.14
C GLY A 81 27.58 25.90 10.77
N ARG A 82 26.35 25.56 11.16
CA ARG A 82 26.00 24.30 11.84
C ARG A 82 25.31 23.32 10.88
N PRO A 83 25.50 22.00 11.06
CA PRO A 83 24.77 21.00 10.29
C PRO A 83 23.27 21.05 10.64
N ARG A 84 22.42 21.00 9.61
CA ARG A 84 20.96 20.90 9.70
C ARG A 84 20.46 19.80 8.79
N VAL A 85 19.39 19.11 9.16
CA VAL A 85 18.72 18.15 8.27
C VAL A 85 18.02 18.86 7.11
N LEU A 86 18.01 18.24 5.93
CA LEU A 86 17.28 18.76 4.76
C LEU A 86 15.77 18.70 4.95
N PHE A 87 15.29 17.75 5.75
CA PHE A 87 13.88 17.58 6.09
C PHE A 87 13.67 17.73 7.61
N PRO A 88 13.50 18.96 8.12
CA PRO A 88 13.29 19.23 9.55
C PRO A 88 12.21 18.41 10.26
N PRO A 89 11.07 18.05 9.62
CA PRO A 89 10.03 17.27 10.30
C PRO A 89 10.48 15.89 10.77
N ILE A 90 11.64 15.39 10.31
CA ILE A 90 12.22 14.13 10.81
C ILE A 90 12.54 14.14 12.31
N LEU A 91 12.78 15.33 12.87
CA LEU A 91 13.12 15.52 14.28
C LEU A 91 11.90 15.61 15.19
N GLU A 92 10.69 15.59 14.61
CA GLU A 92 9.46 15.55 15.40
C GLU A 92 9.31 14.17 16.06
N VAL A 93 8.97 14.15 17.35
CA VAL A 93 8.78 12.93 18.13
C VAL A 93 7.32 12.84 18.59
N ALA A 94 6.66 11.69 18.53
CA ALA A 94 5.34 11.59 19.17
C ALA A 94 5.44 11.87 20.68
N VAL A 95 4.44 12.58 21.21
CA VAL A 95 4.37 13.05 22.60
C VAL A 95 3.77 11.98 23.52
N SER A 96 2.88 11.13 23.00
CA SER A 96 2.26 10.03 23.74
C SER A 96 2.88 8.65 23.41
N GLU A 97 2.16 7.58 23.77
CA GLU A 97 2.57 6.17 23.60
C GLU A 97 2.73 5.72 22.15
N PHE A 98 2.46 6.58 21.16
CA PHE A 98 2.58 6.26 19.73
C PHE A 98 4.02 6.26 19.20
N SER A 99 5.04 6.62 20.00
CA SER A 99 6.44 6.29 19.69
C SER A 99 6.78 4.94 20.34
N GLY A 100 6.79 3.89 19.53
CA GLY A 100 7.11 2.53 19.98
C GLY A 100 8.56 2.38 20.44
N THR A 101 9.47 3.22 19.91
CA THR A 101 10.90 3.15 20.21
C THR A 101 11.43 4.46 20.81
N LYS A 102 11.79 4.44 22.10
CA LYS A 102 12.35 5.60 22.80
C LYS A 102 13.63 6.10 22.11
N GLY A 103 13.61 7.36 21.67
CA GLY A 103 14.77 8.03 21.06
C GLY A 103 14.99 7.74 19.58
N ALA A 104 14.14 6.93 18.94
CA ALA A 104 14.17 6.75 17.50
C ALA A 104 13.42 7.89 16.79
N MET A 105 13.88 8.23 15.58
CA MET A 105 13.11 9.08 14.67
C MET A 105 11.90 8.30 14.16
N TRP A 106 10.81 8.99 13.79
CA TRP A 106 9.61 8.29 13.28
C TRP A 106 9.88 7.48 12.00
N SER A 107 10.89 7.83 11.18
CA SER A 107 11.25 7.04 10.01
C SER A 107 11.93 5.70 10.35
N GLN A 108 12.43 5.57 11.58
CA GLN A 108 13.12 4.39 12.09
C GLN A 108 12.24 3.59 13.05
N ASP A 109 11.12 4.15 13.49
CA ASP A 109 10.20 3.47 14.40
C ASP A 109 9.32 2.47 13.63
N PRO A 110 9.39 1.16 13.95
CA PRO A 110 8.57 0.14 13.31
C PRO A 110 7.05 0.35 13.49
N PHE A 111 6.65 1.16 14.47
CA PHE A 111 5.25 1.48 14.71
C PHE A 111 4.59 2.18 13.52
N TYR A 112 5.29 3.12 12.88
CA TYR A 112 4.76 3.86 11.73
C TYR A 112 4.88 3.09 10.42
N HIS A 113 5.71 2.04 10.38
CA HIS A 113 5.90 1.22 9.19
C HIS A 113 4.68 0.34 8.92
N ILE A 114 4.01 0.56 7.78
CA ILE A 114 2.80 -0.21 7.41
C ILE A 114 3.02 -1.23 6.29
N GLY A 115 4.10 -1.11 5.52
CA GLY A 115 4.46 -2.06 4.47
C GLY A 115 5.41 -1.44 3.44
N LYS A 116 5.37 -1.92 2.19
CA LYS A 116 6.23 -1.46 1.10
C LYS A 116 5.41 -1.09 -0.13
N VAL A 117 5.95 -0.22 -1.00
CA VAL A 117 5.38 -0.04 -2.33
C VAL A 117 5.78 -1.19 -3.23
N THR A 118 4.90 -1.56 -4.15
CA THR A 118 5.17 -2.62 -5.13
C THR A 118 6.36 -2.28 -6.02
N ARG A 119 7.12 -3.31 -6.39
CA ARG A 119 8.14 -3.23 -7.45
C ARG A 119 7.49 -2.92 -8.79
N ARG A 120 6.36 -3.56 -9.10
CA ARG A 120 5.67 -3.44 -10.38
C ARG A 120 4.15 -3.52 -10.20
N PRO A 121 3.39 -2.50 -10.64
CA PRO A 121 1.94 -2.59 -10.69
C PRO A 121 1.50 -3.46 -11.87
N ARG A 122 0.46 -4.27 -11.68
CA ARG A 122 -0.11 -5.12 -12.74
C ARG A 122 -1.59 -4.90 -12.87
N LEU A 123 -2.08 -4.86 -14.11
CA LEU A 123 -3.50 -4.71 -14.39
C LEU A 123 -4.15 -6.08 -14.50
N ILE A 124 -5.14 -6.36 -13.66
CA ILE A 124 -5.96 -7.56 -13.74
C ILE A 124 -7.40 -7.21 -14.11
N ARG A 125 -8.07 -8.18 -14.74
CA ARG A 125 -9.49 -8.09 -15.08
C ARG A 125 -10.29 -9.06 -14.21
N ILE A 126 -11.16 -8.52 -13.37
CA ILE A 126 -12.06 -9.31 -12.52
C ILE A 126 -13.44 -9.33 -13.18
N VAL A 127 -13.93 -10.52 -13.54
CA VAL A 127 -15.20 -10.71 -14.24
C VAL A 127 -16.19 -11.40 -13.32
N ASN A 128 -17.31 -10.74 -13.03
CA ASN A 128 -18.40 -11.35 -12.30
C ASN A 128 -19.24 -12.21 -13.25
N ALA A 129 -19.23 -13.54 -13.06
CA ALA A 129 -19.93 -14.46 -13.94
C ALA A 129 -21.46 -14.36 -13.80
N LEU A 130 -21.97 -13.87 -12.65
CA LEU A 130 -23.41 -13.71 -12.41
C LEU A 130 -23.97 -12.45 -13.08
N THR A 131 -23.27 -11.32 -12.96
CA THR A 131 -23.73 -10.03 -13.50
C THR A 131 -23.16 -9.68 -14.87
N ALA A 132 -22.21 -10.50 -15.38
CA ALA A 132 -21.40 -10.24 -16.56
C ALA A 132 -20.61 -8.92 -16.51
N GLN A 133 -20.47 -8.31 -15.32
CA GLN A 133 -19.72 -7.07 -15.14
C GLN A 133 -18.23 -7.36 -15.07
N THR A 134 -17.45 -6.49 -15.72
CA THR A 134 -16.00 -6.55 -15.75
C THR A 134 -15.44 -5.37 -14.99
N GLN A 135 -14.63 -5.63 -13.96
CA GLN A 135 -13.90 -4.64 -13.21
C GLN A 135 -12.41 -4.75 -13.49
N TYR A 136 -11.79 -3.65 -13.87
CA TYR A 136 -10.34 -3.56 -13.98
C TYR A 136 -9.76 -3.10 -12.65
N MET A 137 -8.69 -3.74 -12.22
CA MET A 137 -8.03 -3.43 -10.96
C MET A 137 -6.52 -3.53 -11.14
N THR A 138 -5.81 -2.50 -10.70
CA THR A 138 -4.35 -2.56 -10.58
C THR A 138 -4.01 -3.19 -9.24
N VAL A 139 -3.05 -4.12 -9.23
CA VAL A 139 -2.57 -4.86 -8.05
C VAL A 139 -1.05 -4.85 -7.98
N CYS A 140 -0.48 -5.20 -6.83
CA CYS A 140 0.96 -5.34 -6.67
C CYS A 140 1.41 -6.69 -7.22
N ASP A 141 2.58 -6.75 -7.85
CA ASP A 141 3.20 -8.00 -8.34
C ASP A 141 3.41 -9.02 -7.21
N GLU A 142 3.66 -8.53 -5.99
CA GLU A 142 3.93 -9.33 -4.79
C GLU A 142 2.66 -9.72 -4.02
N ASP A 143 1.49 -9.23 -4.40
CA ASP A 143 0.25 -9.57 -3.70
C ASP A 143 -0.08 -11.05 -3.90
N SER A 144 -0.45 -11.72 -2.82
CA SER A 144 -1.11 -13.02 -2.91
C SER A 144 -2.53 -12.85 -3.47
N ILE A 145 -3.11 -13.92 -4.03
CA ILE A 145 -4.53 -13.89 -4.45
C ILE A 145 -5.43 -13.50 -3.26
N TYR A 146 -5.09 -13.92 -2.03
CA TYR A 146 -5.80 -13.50 -0.82
C TYR A 146 -5.74 -11.98 -0.60
N ASP A 147 -4.57 -11.35 -0.74
CA ASP A 147 -4.43 -9.89 -0.61
C ASP A 147 -5.25 -9.16 -1.69
N ILE A 148 -5.22 -9.65 -2.92
CA ILE A 148 -6.04 -9.13 -4.03
C ILE A 148 -7.53 -9.23 -3.71
N GLN A 149 -7.98 -10.36 -3.13
CA GLN A 149 -9.35 -10.54 -2.68
C GLN A 149 -9.74 -9.51 -1.60
N GLN A 150 -8.87 -9.28 -0.61
CA GLN A 150 -9.14 -8.28 0.43
C GLN A 150 -9.23 -6.87 -0.16
N LYS A 151 -8.29 -6.50 -1.03
CA LYS A 151 -8.29 -5.21 -1.72
C LYS A 151 -9.54 -5.02 -2.58
N TYR A 152 -9.99 -6.06 -3.30
CA TYR A 152 -11.22 -6.02 -4.08
C TYR A 152 -12.47 -5.87 -3.20
N LYS A 153 -12.53 -6.61 -2.08
CA LYS A 153 -13.64 -6.54 -1.13
C LYS A 153 -13.78 -5.15 -0.52
N GLN A 154 -12.66 -4.52 -0.18
CA GLN A 154 -12.63 -3.16 0.39
C GLN A 154 -13.02 -2.08 -0.62
N ARG A 155 -12.64 -2.24 -1.90
CA ARG A 155 -12.80 -1.17 -2.92
C ARG A 155 -14.08 -1.24 -3.73
N TYR A 156 -14.56 -2.44 -4.03
CA TYR A 156 -15.61 -2.63 -5.03
C TYR A 156 -16.82 -3.37 -4.48
N ASN A 157 -16.63 -4.45 -3.73
CA ASN A 157 -17.74 -5.29 -3.28
C ASN A 157 -17.53 -5.83 -1.87
N HIS A 158 -18.13 -5.18 -0.88
CA HIS A 158 -18.07 -5.60 0.52
C HIS A 158 -18.69 -6.99 0.77
N HIS A 159 -19.56 -7.47 -0.14
CA HIS A 159 -20.15 -8.82 -0.12
C HIS A 159 -19.29 -9.86 -0.88
N ALA A 160 -18.06 -9.53 -1.28
CA ALA A 160 -17.18 -10.43 -2.04
C ALA A 160 -16.75 -11.71 -1.28
N GLY A 161 -17.11 -11.87 0.00
CA GLY A 161 -16.80 -13.06 0.80
C GLY A 161 -17.51 -14.33 0.34
N SER A 162 -18.61 -14.20 -0.40
CA SER A 162 -19.44 -15.31 -0.91
C SER A 162 -19.17 -15.62 -2.38
N TYR A 163 -17.98 -15.28 -2.89
CA TYR A 163 -17.59 -15.58 -4.27
C TYR A 163 -16.41 -16.53 -4.30
N GLU A 164 -16.51 -17.57 -5.12
CA GLU A 164 -15.37 -18.39 -5.53
C GLU A 164 -14.58 -17.70 -6.65
N TRP A 165 -13.26 -17.61 -6.47
CA TRP A 165 -12.35 -17.01 -7.43
C TRP A 165 -11.69 -18.10 -8.27
N ARG A 166 -11.86 -18.03 -9.60
CA ARG A 166 -11.32 -19.03 -10.53
C ARG A 166 -10.54 -18.36 -11.66
N LYS A 167 -9.55 -19.06 -12.21
CA LYS A 167 -8.83 -18.61 -13.41
C LYS A 167 -9.25 -19.42 -14.63
N PHE A 168 -9.18 -18.77 -15.79
CA PHE A 168 -9.14 -19.42 -17.09
C PHE A 168 -7.77 -19.17 -17.70
N SER A 169 -7.01 -20.22 -17.98
CA SER A 169 -5.78 -20.08 -18.75
C SER A 169 -6.11 -19.97 -20.24
N ASN A 170 -5.37 -19.09 -20.93
CA ASN A 170 -5.36 -19.08 -22.38
C ASN A 170 -4.88 -20.46 -22.85
N GLY A 171 -5.76 -21.24 -23.52
CA GLY A 171 -5.42 -22.58 -24.01
C GLY A 171 -6.41 -23.70 -23.69
N GLY A 172 -7.62 -23.39 -23.20
CA GLY A 172 -8.70 -24.39 -23.08
C GLY A 172 -8.49 -25.46 -22.00
N LYS A 173 -7.50 -25.29 -21.11
CA LYS A 173 -7.41 -26.09 -19.89
C LYS A 173 -8.42 -25.60 -18.86
N ALA A 174 -9.06 -26.58 -18.22
CA ALA A 174 -10.21 -26.42 -17.34
C ALA A 174 -10.08 -25.26 -16.35
N CYS A 175 -11.24 -24.64 -16.06
CA CYS A 175 -11.44 -23.71 -14.94
C CYS A 175 -10.76 -24.29 -13.69
N SER A 176 -9.67 -23.66 -13.24
CA SER A 176 -8.85 -24.19 -12.15
C SER A 176 -8.96 -23.30 -10.92
N VAL A 177 -8.92 -23.94 -9.76
CA VAL A 177 -8.95 -23.27 -8.45
C VAL A 177 -7.64 -22.46 -8.30
N LEU A 178 -7.77 -21.23 -7.84
CA LEU A 178 -6.64 -20.38 -7.51
C LEU A 178 -6.05 -20.79 -6.17
N ASN A 179 -4.72 -20.88 -6.09
CA ASN A 179 -4.03 -20.96 -4.81
C ASN A 179 -4.04 -19.57 -4.16
N LEU A 180 -4.81 -19.41 -3.08
CA LEU A 180 -5.00 -18.13 -2.39
C LEU A 180 -3.70 -17.56 -1.81
N ASN A 181 -2.79 -18.43 -1.38
CA ASN A 181 -1.52 -18.02 -0.80
C ASN A 181 -0.45 -17.71 -1.85
N GLY A 182 -0.72 -18.04 -3.11
CA GLY A 182 0.23 -17.81 -4.19
C GLY A 182 0.05 -16.46 -4.86
N THR A 183 1.10 -15.97 -5.51
CA THR A 183 1.07 -14.75 -6.32
C THR A 183 0.36 -14.99 -7.67
N LEU A 184 0.19 -13.94 -8.47
CA LEU A 184 -0.32 -14.07 -9.83
C LEU A 184 0.53 -15.02 -10.69
N ASP A 185 1.86 -14.90 -10.60
CA ASP A 185 2.80 -15.71 -11.38
C ASP A 185 2.79 -17.18 -10.95
N GLU A 186 2.72 -17.46 -9.65
CA GLU A 186 2.59 -18.82 -9.12
C GLU A 186 1.26 -19.47 -9.53
N ASN A 187 0.24 -18.65 -9.74
CA ASN A 187 -1.03 -19.06 -10.32
C ASN A 187 -1.01 -19.08 -11.86
N GLY A 188 0.13 -18.88 -12.51
CA GLY A 188 0.25 -18.90 -13.97
C GLY A 188 -0.58 -17.81 -14.67
N LEU A 189 -0.90 -16.73 -13.96
CA LEU A 189 -1.46 -15.51 -14.50
C LEU A 189 -0.29 -14.59 -14.80
N THR A 190 0.47 -14.86 -15.86
CA THR A 190 1.62 -14.07 -16.27
C THR A 190 1.21 -12.96 -17.23
N ASP A 191 1.88 -11.81 -17.13
CA ASP A 191 1.79 -10.74 -18.12
C ASP A 191 2.98 -10.93 -19.06
N ASP A 192 2.73 -11.38 -20.29
CA ASP A 192 3.79 -11.50 -21.29
C ASP A 192 4.11 -10.10 -21.86
N GLU A 193 4.74 -9.23 -21.06
CA GLU A 193 5.11 -7.87 -21.48
C GLU A 193 6.10 -7.84 -22.65
N ASP A 194 6.87 -8.92 -22.85
CA ASP A 194 7.81 -9.09 -23.98
C ASP A 194 7.15 -9.59 -25.27
N SER A 195 5.83 -9.84 -25.26
CA SER A 195 5.11 -10.21 -26.48
C SER A 195 4.81 -8.98 -27.32
N ASN A 196 5.23 -8.98 -28.59
CA ASN A 196 4.83 -8.00 -29.61
C ASN A 196 3.31 -7.96 -29.90
N VAL A 197 2.52 -8.76 -29.19
CA VAL A 197 1.07 -8.87 -29.33
C VAL A 197 0.44 -8.34 -28.05
N GLU A 198 -0.39 -7.30 -28.20
CA GLU A 198 -1.16 -6.73 -27.10
C GLU A 198 -2.24 -7.74 -26.66
N LEU A 199 -1.90 -8.57 -25.68
CA LEU A 199 -2.82 -9.52 -25.07
C LEU A 199 -3.68 -8.81 -24.01
N PRO A 200 -4.95 -9.20 -23.84
CA PRO A 200 -5.76 -8.68 -22.76
C PRO A 200 -5.16 -9.06 -21.41
N PRO A 201 -5.33 -8.21 -20.38
CA PRO A 201 -4.82 -8.51 -19.04
C PRO A 201 -5.38 -9.83 -18.50
N PRO A 202 -4.63 -10.51 -17.60
CA PRO A 202 -5.07 -11.76 -17.00
C PRO A 202 -6.43 -11.60 -16.32
N SER A 203 -7.25 -12.64 -16.46
CA SER A 203 -8.66 -12.60 -16.06
C SER A 203 -8.93 -13.54 -14.89
N ILE A 204 -9.54 -13.00 -13.84
CA ILE A 204 -10.04 -13.74 -12.70
C ILE A 204 -11.56 -13.66 -12.71
N TRP A 205 -12.21 -14.80 -12.53
CA TRP A 205 -13.66 -14.93 -12.62
C TRP A 205 -14.24 -15.18 -11.24
N LEU A 206 -15.28 -14.41 -10.91
CA LEU A 206 -16.03 -14.52 -9.66
C LEU A 206 -17.30 -15.32 -9.93
N TYR A 207 -17.45 -16.43 -9.22
CA TYR A 207 -18.66 -17.24 -9.21
C TYR A 207 -19.33 -17.08 -7.85
N TYR A 208 -20.56 -16.59 -7.84
CA TYR A 208 -21.34 -16.49 -6.61
C TYR A 208 -21.60 -17.90 -6.07
N THR A 209 -21.28 -18.13 -4.80
CA THR A 209 -21.68 -19.34 -4.07
C THR A 209 -22.76 -18.97 -3.07
N ASP A 210 -23.85 -19.73 -3.08
CA ASP A 210 -25.06 -19.48 -2.27
C ASP A 210 -24.89 -19.91 -0.81
N ASP A 211 -23.65 -19.98 -0.33
CA ASP A 211 -23.33 -20.38 1.03
C ASP A 211 -23.75 -19.26 2.00
N LEU A 212 -24.98 -19.39 2.48
CA LEU A 212 -25.55 -18.78 3.68
C LEU A 212 -24.73 -19.16 4.93
N THR A 213 -23.50 -18.65 5.04
CA THR A 213 -22.71 -18.63 6.27
C THR A 213 -21.94 -17.30 6.24
N ILE A 214 -22.35 -16.21 6.90
CA ILE A 214 -22.69 -16.01 8.32
C ILE A 214 -23.44 -14.67 8.42
N ALA A 215 -24.50 -14.64 9.24
CA ALA A 215 -25.18 -13.43 9.73
C ALA A 215 -24.35 -12.69 10.78
#